data_AF-A0A0B6Y9S1-F1
#
_entry.id   AF-A0A0B6Y9S1-F1
#
_cell.length_a   1.000
_cell.length_b   1.000
_cell.length_c   1.000
_cell.angle_alpha   90.00
_cell.angle_beta   90.00
_cell.angle_gamma   90.00
#
_symmetry.space_group_name_H-M   'P 1'
#
loop_
_entity.id
_entity.type
_entity.pdbx_description
1 polymer ?
#
loop_
_entity_poly.entity_id
_entity_poly.type
_entity_poly.pdbx_seq_one_letter_code
_entity_poly.pdbx_strand_id
1 'polypeptide(L)'
;ATNNYNKILVVDTQRRNLIVCGTVYQGMCEARSLANISHVFESAEGKDIPHFAVAANTEEASTVAFLAAGPSSMTGTVLYVATTYTGTSRESRVYRDQVPALATR
;
A
#
# COMPACT_ATOMS: atom_id res chain seq x y z
N ALA A 1 6.49 -21.33 -0.51
CA ALA A 1 6.24 -20.09 -1.29
C ALA A 1 4.81 -19.65 -1.03
N THR A 2 4.54 -18.35 -0.98
CA THR A 2 3.20 -17.77 -0.72
C THR A 2 2.80 -16.94 -1.93
N ASN A 3 1.55 -17.05 -2.37
CA ASN A 3 1.03 -16.24 -3.47
C ASN A 3 0.97 -14.75 -3.08
N ASN A 4 1.30 -13.88 -4.04
CA ASN A 4 1.21 -12.44 -3.87
C ASN A 4 0.06 -11.88 -4.72
N TYR A 5 -1.08 -11.61 -4.08
CA TYR A 5 -2.26 -11.08 -4.76
C TYR A 5 -2.15 -9.56 -4.85
N ASN A 6 -2.32 -9.01 -6.04
CA ASN A 6 -2.34 -7.57 -6.22
C ASN A 6 -3.59 -6.95 -5.58
N LYS A 7 -3.40 -5.92 -4.76
CA LYS A 7 -4.46 -5.21 -4.03
C LYS A 7 -4.64 -3.77 -4.47
N ILE A 8 -3.57 -3.15 -4.94
CA ILE A 8 -3.57 -1.77 -5.44
C ILE A 8 -2.74 -1.76 -6.72
N LEU A 9 -3.29 -1.09 -7.74
CA LEU A 9 -2.63 -0.81 -9.00
C LEU A 9 -3.09 0.58 -9.47
N VAL A 10 -2.29 1.61 -9.19
CA VAL A 10 -2.66 3.00 -9.46
C VAL A 10 -1.54 3.73 -10.18
N VAL A 11 -1.90 4.50 -11.21
CA VAL A 11 -0.96 5.28 -12.02
C VAL A 11 -0.86 6.69 -11.47
N ASP A 12 0.34 7.11 -11.06
CA ASP A 12 0.65 8.51 -10.76
C ASP A 12 1.29 9.16 -12.00
N THR A 13 0.48 9.96 -12.70
CA THR A 13 0.93 10.66 -13.91
C THR A 13 1.86 11.83 -13.60
N GLN A 14 1.78 12.43 -12.41
CA GLN A 14 2.63 13.55 -12.02
C GLN A 14 4.06 13.06 -11.74
N ARG A 15 4.20 11.92 -11.06
CA ARG A 15 5.51 11.32 -10.72
C ARG A 15 6.01 10.32 -11.76
N ARG A 16 5.20 10.03 -12.78
CA ARG A 16 5.45 9.00 -13.81
C ARG A 16 5.77 7.62 -13.23
N ASN A 17 5.08 7.24 -12.16
CA ASN A 17 5.26 5.96 -11.51
C ASN A 17 3.93 5.18 -11.37
N LEU A 18 4.07 3.89 -11.15
CA LEU A 18 3.00 2.93 -10.90
C LEU A 18 3.10 2.49 -9.45
N ILE A 19 2.06 2.74 -8.66
CA ILE A 19 1.97 2.26 -7.28
C ILE A 19 1.33 0.87 -7.31
N VAL A 20 2.05 -0.12 -6.79
CA VAL A 20 1.62 -1.52 -6.76
C VAL A 20 1.71 -2.03 -5.34
N CYS A 21 0.62 -2.57 -4.80
CA CYS A 21 0.62 -3.20 -3.47
C CYS A 21 0.13 -4.64 -3.55
N GLY A 22 0.79 -5.52 -2.81
CA GLY A 22 0.50 -6.95 -2.77
C GLY A 22 -0.06 -7.40 -1.42
N THR A 23 -0.34 -8.70 -1.25
CA THR A 23 -0.73 -9.29 0.04
C THR A 23 0.45 -9.72 0.90
N VAL A 24 1.58 -10.06 0.26
CA VAL A 24 2.80 -10.45 0.99
C VAL A 24 3.35 -9.27 1.77
N TYR A 25 4.25 -9.55 2.72
CA TYR A 25 4.94 -8.50 3.48
C TYR A 25 3.94 -7.52 4.13
N GLN A 26 2.89 -8.05 4.75
CA GLN A 26 1.86 -7.29 5.46
C GLN A 26 1.10 -6.25 4.61
N GLY A 27 1.02 -6.43 3.30
CA GLY A 27 0.33 -5.47 2.43
C GLY A 27 1.26 -4.40 1.85
N MET A 28 2.54 -4.72 1.62
CA MET A 28 3.55 -3.77 1.19
C MET A 28 3.26 -3.20 -0.21
N CYS A 29 3.63 -1.94 -0.39
CA CYS A 29 3.60 -1.23 -1.66
C CYS A 29 5.00 -0.96 -2.21
N GLU A 30 5.07 -0.87 -3.54
CA GLU A 30 6.22 -0.42 -4.30
C GLU A 30 5.80 0.68 -5.27
N ALA A 31 6.69 1.63 -5.52
CA ALA A 31 6.58 2.56 -6.64
C ALA A 31 7.49 2.06 -7.77
N ARG A 32 6.92 1.80 -8.95
CA ARG A 32 7.60 1.25 -10.12
C ARG A 32 7.59 2.25 -11.28
N SER A 33 8.55 2.15 -12.19
CA SER A 33 8.56 3.00 -13.39
C SER A 33 7.40 2.70 -14.33
N LEU A 34 6.70 3.73 -14.81
CA LEU A 34 5.71 3.57 -15.87
C LEU A 34 6.33 3.22 -17.22
N ALA A 35 7.60 3.59 -17.44
CA ALA A 35 8.29 3.26 -18.69
C ALA A 35 8.77 1.80 -18.71
N ASN A 36 9.11 1.24 -17.55
CA ASN A 36 9.51 -0.15 -17.40
C ASN A 36 9.19 -0.64 -15.98
N ILE A 37 8.10 -1.40 -15.82
CA ILE A 37 7.59 -1.84 -14.51
C ILE A 37 8.55 -2.78 -13.75
N SER A 38 9.55 -3.35 -14.42
CA SER A 38 10.61 -4.12 -13.77
C SER A 38 11.55 -3.24 -12.94
N HIS A 39 11.58 -1.93 -13.20
CA HIS A 39 12.37 -0.97 -12.42
C HIS A 39 11.56 -0.45 -11.22
N VAL A 40 12.03 -0.76 -10.01
CA VAL A 40 11.45 -0.29 -8.75
C VAL A 40 12.16 1.01 -8.34
N PHE A 41 11.40 2.10 -8.21
CA PHE A 41 11.91 3.38 -7.70
C PHE A 41 12.00 3.40 -6.18
N GLU A 42 10.98 2.87 -5.51
CA GLU A 42 10.90 2.87 -4.06
C GLU A 42 10.18 1.61 -3.58
N SER A 43 10.67 1.03 -2.48
CA SER A 43 10.03 -0.03 -1.72
C SER A 43 9.95 0.42 -0.25
N ALA A 44 8.88 0.02 0.45
CA ALA A 44 8.74 0.30 1.87
C ALA A 44 9.54 -0.67 2.77
N GLU A 45 10.36 -1.55 2.17
CA GLU A 45 11.23 -2.47 2.89
C GLU A 45 12.14 -1.72 3.89
N GLY A 46 12.15 -2.18 5.15
CA GLY A 46 12.93 -1.58 6.23
C GLY A 46 12.30 -0.34 6.89
N LYS A 47 11.11 0.11 6.47
CA LYS A 47 10.33 1.15 7.18
C LYS A 47 9.57 0.55 8.37
N ASP A 48 9.20 1.40 9.34
CA ASP A 48 8.34 0.99 10.46
C ASP A 48 7.00 0.44 9.97
N ILE A 49 6.41 -0.46 10.76
CA ILE A 49 5.18 -1.20 10.44
C ILE A 49 4.06 -0.32 9.81
N PRO A 50 3.68 0.85 10.35
CA PRO A 50 2.61 1.66 9.78
C PRO A 50 2.92 2.25 8.39
N HIS A 51 4.20 2.37 8.02
CA HIS A 51 4.62 2.82 6.69
C HIS A 51 4.79 1.67 5.70
N PHE A 52 5.17 0.49 6.21
CA PHE A 52 5.36 -0.72 5.43
C PHE A 52 4.05 -1.43 5.09
N ALA A 53 3.12 -1.52 6.03
CA ALA A 53 1.84 -2.22 5.86
C ALA A 53 0.74 -1.25 5.39
N VAL A 54 0.32 -1.37 4.13
CA VAL A 54 -0.64 -0.45 3.50
C VAL A 54 -1.91 -1.19 3.07
N ALA A 55 -1.79 -2.19 2.21
CA ALA A 55 -2.93 -2.97 1.72
C ALA A 55 -3.37 -4.05 2.71
N ALA A 56 -4.49 -4.70 2.43
CA ALA A 56 -4.89 -5.91 3.14
C ALA A 56 -3.96 -7.06 2.77
N ASN A 57 -3.56 -7.87 3.75
CA ASN A 57 -2.56 -8.93 3.58
C ASN A 57 -3.16 -10.33 3.33
N THR A 58 -4.45 -10.43 3.01
CA THR A 58 -5.15 -11.68 2.64
C THR A 58 -5.82 -11.53 1.28
N GLU A 59 -6.09 -12.64 0.58
CA GLU A 59 -6.67 -12.62 -0.77
C GLU A 59 -8.06 -11.98 -0.81
N GLU A 60 -8.92 -12.27 0.16
CA GLU A 60 -10.34 -11.91 0.16
C GLU A 60 -10.62 -10.53 0.75
N ALA A 61 -9.74 -10.04 1.63
CA ALA A 61 -9.95 -8.77 2.31
C ALA A 61 -9.81 -7.60 1.33
N SER A 62 -10.80 -6.70 1.30
CA SER A 62 -10.81 -5.61 0.34
C SER A 62 -9.77 -4.53 0.64
N THR A 63 -9.32 -3.86 -0.40
CA THR A 63 -8.51 -2.64 -0.33
C THR A 63 -8.99 -1.71 -1.43
N VAL A 64 -9.19 -0.43 -1.11
CA VAL A 64 -9.58 0.60 -2.06
C VAL A 64 -8.52 1.69 -2.00
N ALA A 65 -8.05 2.14 -3.15
CA ALA A 65 -7.07 3.21 -3.22
C ALA A 65 -7.28 4.10 -4.44
N PHE A 66 -7.06 5.41 -4.27
CA PHE A 66 -7.08 6.38 -5.35
C PHE A 66 -6.15 7.56 -5.04
N LEU A 67 -5.72 8.24 -6.10
CA LEU A 67 -4.92 9.44 -6.02
C LEU A 67 -5.82 10.68 -6.09
N ALA A 68 -5.60 11.63 -5.20
CA ALA A 68 -6.27 12.93 -5.21
C ALA A 68 -5.38 14.01 -4.60
N ALA A 69 -5.81 15.27 -4.72
CA ALA A 69 -5.10 16.39 -4.11
C ALA A 69 -5.03 16.22 -2.59
N GLY A 70 -3.84 16.41 -2.03
CA GLY A 70 -3.63 16.33 -0.60
C GLY A 70 -4.26 17.49 0.18
N PRO A 71 -4.39 17.35 1.51
CA PRO A 71 -4.80 18.44 2.39
C PRO A 71 -3.80 19.60 2.29
N SER A 72 -4.20 20.81 2.71
CA SER A 72 -3.37 22.03 2.59
C SER A 72 -1.98 21.95 3.25
N SER A 73 -1.78 21.04 4.20
CA SER A 73 -0.50 20.75 4.83
C SER A 73 0.44 19.85 4.01
N MET A 74 -0.06 19.21 2.94
CA MET A 74 0.69 18.34 2.04
C MET A 74 0.63 18.91 0.62
N THR A 75 1.78 19.14 0.01
CA THR A 75 1.82 19.64 -1.37
C THR A 75 1.68 18.48 -2.35
N GLY A 76 0.78 18.65 -3.33
CA GLY A 76 0.63 17.74 -4.46
C GLY A 76 -0.38 16.60 -4.25
N THR A 77 -0.24 15.57 -5.08
CA THR A 77 -1.14 14.41 -5.10
C THR A 77 -0.70 13.37 -4.08
N VAL A 78 -1.64 12.88 -3.28
CA VAL A 78 -1.45 11.87 -2.22
C VAL A 78 -2.29 10.64 -2.51
N LEU A 79 -1.92 9.51 -1.91
CA LEU A 79 -2.66 8.26 -2.01
C LEU A 79 -3.63 8.13 -0.84
N TYR A 80 -4.93 8.10 -1.14
CA TYR A 80 -5.95 7.73 -0.17
C TYR A 80 -6.12 6.22 -0.21
N VAL A 81 -6.01 5.56 0.94
CA VAL A 81 -6.14 4.10 1.06
C VAL A 81 -7.14 3.74 2.15
N ALA A 82 -8.05 2.82 1.81
CA ALA A 82 -8.92 2.12 2.73
C ALA A 82 -8.58 0.62 2.70
N THR A 83 -8.46 -0.02 3.86
CA THR A 83 -8.07 -1.43 3.95
C THR A 83 -8.88 -2.17 5.00
N THR A 84 -9.36 -3.36 4.66
CA THR A 84 -10.07 -4.22 5.60
C THR A 84 -9.09 -4.78 6.64
N TYR A 85 -9.52 -4.79 7.90
CA TYR A 85 -8.74 -5.34 8.99
C TYR A 85 -8.65 -6.87 8.91
N THR A 86 -7.43 -7.40 9.06
CA THR A 86 -7.12 -8.83 8.90
C THR A 86 -6.44 -9.44 10.13
N GLY A 87 -6.41 -8.74 11.27
CA GLY A 87 -5.82 -9.21 12.53
C GLY A 87 -6.71 -10.20 13.29
N THR A 88 -7.05 -11.33 12.67
CA THR A 88 -7.95 -12.34 13.24
C THR A 88 -7.24 -13.28 14.23
N SER A 89 -5.92 -13.44 14.11
CA SER A 89 -5.08 -14.27 14.99
C SER A 89 -4.16 -13.44 15.89
N ARG A 90 -3.59 -14.04 16.93
CA ARG A 90 -2.67 -13.34 17.84
C ARG A 90 -1.41 -12.85 17.11
N GLU A 91 -0.91 -13.62 16.15
CA GLU A 91 0.29 -13.29 15.37
C GLU A 91 0.02 -12.13 14.41
N SER A 92 -1.14 -12.13 13.75
CA SER A 92 -1.50 -11.10 12.77
C SER A 92 -1.81 -9.75 13.44
N ARG A 93 -2.38 -9.74 14.64
CA ARG A 93 -2.69 -8.52 15.41
C ARG A 93 -1.47 -7.63 15.67
N VAL A 94 -0.31 -8.22 15.92
CA VAL A 94 0.95 -7.49 16.19
C VAL A 94 1.25 -6.44 15.12
N TYR A 95 0.96 -6.76 13.85
CA TYR A 95 1.15 -5.87 12.72
C TYR A 95 -0.14 -5.10 12.38
N ARG A 96 -1.27 -5.81 12.32
CA ARG A 96 -2.50 -5.27 11.74
C ARG A 96 -3.21 -4.26 12.63
N ASP A 97 -2.95 -4.25 13.94
CA ASP A 97 -3.47 -3.22 14.86
C ASP A 97 -2.86 -1.84 14.60
N GLN A 98 -1.69 -1.80 13.96
CA GLN A 98 -1.01 -0.54 13.60
C GLN A 98 -1.42 -0.02 12.22
N VAL A 99 -2.20 -0.79 11.46
CA VAL A 99 -2.63 -0.43 10.12
C VAL A 99 -3.97 0.30 10.21
N PRO A 100 -4.03 1.59 9.85
CA PRO A 100 -5.28 2.33 9.90
C PRO A 100 -6.27 1.80 8.87
N ALA A 101 -7.56 1.79 9.21
CA ALA A 101 -8.62 1.42 8.27
C ALA A 101 -8.70 2.40 7.07
N LEU A 102 -8.41 3.67 7.32
CA LEU A 102 -8.37 4.76 6.34
C LEU A 102 -7.15 5.64 6.61
N ALA A 103 -6.36 5.93 5.58
CA ALA A 103 -5.21 6.82 5.69
C ALA A 103 -4.90 7.55 4.40
N THR A 104 -4.18 8.67 4.56
CA THR A 104 -3.47 9.36 3.50
C THR A 104 -1.99 8.96 3.55
N ARG A 105 -1.42 8.62 2.40
CA ARG A 105 -0.03 8.18 2.21
C ARG A 105 0.68 9.02 1.17
#